data_AF-A0A8T3TLF5-F1
#
_entry.id   AF-A0A8T3TLF5-F1
#
_cell.length_a   1.000
_cell.length_b   1.000
_cell.length_c   1.000
_cell.angle_alpha   90.00
_cell.angle_beta   90.00
_cell.angle_gamma   90.00
#
_symmetry.space_group_name_H-M   'P 1'
#
loop_
_entity.id
_entity.type
_entity.pdbx_description
1 polymer ?
#
loop_
_entity_poly.entity_id
_entity_poly.type
_entity_poly.pdbx_seq_one_letter_code
_entity_poly.pdbx_strand_id
1 'polypeptide(L)'
;VGDRVVTAGLDLGEDIRSPFPRGLLIGHVVDVRTDPNTVVQTAMLQPAATLEKLEYALVITDFQSAPAEGLDDRPGEGLDASPDGSPWPLASGEPDEGAPSPEESSPEP
;
A
#
# COMPACT_ATOMS: atom_id res chain seq x y z
N VAL A 1 -13.51 -11.66 -11.40
CA VAL A 1 -14.67 -10.73 -11.60
C VAL A 1 -15.12 -10.27 -10.23
N GLY A 2 -15.29 -8.97 -10.03
CA GLY A 2 -15.47 -8.32 -8.72
C GLY A 2 -14.16 -7.77 -8.12
N ASP A 3 -13.02 -8.19 -8.66
CA ASP A 3 -11.70 -7.85 -8.14
C ASP A 3 -11.38 -6.36 -8.28
N ARG A 4 -10.72 -5.81 -7.26
CA ARG A 4 -10.29 -4.41 -7.23
C ARG A 4 -9.03 -4.25 -8.09
N VAL A 5 -9.06 -3.26 -8.98
CA VAL A 5 -7.92 -2.90 -9.81
C VAL A 5 -7.34 -1.59 -9.31
N VAL A 6 -6.04 -1.58 -9.04
CA VAL A 6 -5.29 -0.42 -8.55
C VAL A 6 -4.07 -0.14 -9.42
N THR A 7 -3.56 1.09 -9.38
CA THR A 7 -2.27 1.41 -9.99
C THR A 7 -1.15 0.61 -9.32
N ALA A 8 -0.29 0.00 -10.13
CA ALA A 8 0.82 -0.80 -9.61
C ALA A 8 1.99 0.06 -9.09
N GLY A 9 2.15 1.28 -9.62
CA GLY A 9 3.27 2.16 -9.26
C GLY A 9 4.63 1.51 -9.51
N LEU A 10 4.81 0.87 -10.67
CA LEU A 10 6.02 0.13 -11.00
C LEU A 10 7.22 1.07 -11.18
N ASP A 11 8.35 0.66 -10.62
CA ASP A 11 9.68 1.24 -10.88
C ASP A 11 10.59 0.06 -11.25
N LEU A 12 10.91 -0.06 -12.54
CA LEU A 12 11.67 -1.16 -13.13
C LEU A 12 13.06 -0.69 -13.58
N GLY A 13 13.74 0.06 -12.71
CA GLY A 13 15.09 0.56 -12.94
C GLY A 13 15.11 1.91 -13.68
N GLU A 14 16.20 2.17 -14.40
CA GLU A 14 16.54 3.53 -14.86
C GLU A 14 15.54 4.10 -15.88
N ASP A 15 14.87 3.25 -16.66
CA ASP A 15 14.09 3.69 -17.83
C ASP A 15 12.56 3.58 -17.69
N ILE A 16 12.05 2.75 -16.76
CA ILE A 16 10.62 2.47 -16.65
C ILE A 16 10.14 2.80 -15.24
N ARG A 17 9.64 4.03 -15.10
CA ARG A 17 9.03 4.55 -13.88
C ARG A 17 7.58 4.94 -14.13
N SER A 18 6.67 4.41 -13.32
CA SER A 18 5.27 4.80 -13.33
C SER A 18 5.13 6.25 -12.87
N PRO A 19 4.43 7.12 -13.62
CA PRO A 19 4.10 8.47 -13.15
C PRO A 19 2.98 8.46 -12.09
N PHE A 20 2.35 7.30 -11.85
CA PHE A 20 1.30 7.14 -10.86
C PHE A 20 1.80 6.43 -9.60
N PRO A 21 1.45 6.92 -8.40
CA PRO A 21 1.64 6.18 -7.16
C PRO A 21 1.00 4.80 -7.21
N ARG A 22 1.48 3.88 -6.37
CA ARG A 22 0.83 2.58 -6.15
C ARG A 22 -0.48 2.73 -5.39
N GLY A 23 -1.45 1.86 -5.67
CA GLY A 23 -2.63 1.67 -4.83
C GLY A 23 -3.82 2.58 -5.14
N LEU A 24 -3.72 3.47 -6.14
CA LEU A 24 -4.85 4.30 -6.56
C LEU A 24 -5.91 3.41 -7.20
N LEU A 25 -7.13 3.45 -6.64
CA LEU A 25 -8.25 2.66 -7.13
C LEU A 25 -8.67 3.15 -8.52
N ILE A 26 -8.63 2.23 -9.48
CA ILE A 26 -9.11 2.47 -10.85
C ILE A 26 -10.58 2.03 -10.93
N GLY A 27 -10.88 0.81 -10.46
CA GLY A 27 -12.21 0.23 -10.63
C GLY A 27 -12.28 -1.23 -10.23
N HIS A 28 -13.33 -1.90 -10.71
CA HIS A 28 -13.59 -3.31 -10.47
C HIS A 28 -13.74 -4.09 -11.77
N VAL A 29 -13.25 -5.32 -11.80
CA VAL A 29 -13.41 -6.20 -12.98
C VAL A 29 -14.86 -6.63 -13.13
N VAL A 30 -15.49 -6.31 -14.25
CA VAL A 30 -16.87 -6.74 -14.56
C VAL A 30 -16.94 -7.89 -15.55
N ASP A 31 -15.93 -8.04 -16.41
CA ASP A 31 -15.84 -9.13 -17.38
C ASP A 31 -14.36 -9.41 -17.71
N VAL A 32 -14.04 -10.65 -18.11
CA VAL A 32 -12.70 -11.04 -18.55
C VAL A 32 -12.82 -11.84 -19.83
N ARG A 33 -12.12 -11.37 -20.86
CA ARG A 33 -12.02 -12.03 -22.16
C ARG A 33 -10.69 -12.76 -22.26
N THR A 34 -10.78 -14.03 -22.60
CA THR A 34 -9.63 -14.91 -22.81
C THR A 34 -9.72 -15.52 -24.20
N ASP A 35 -8.63 -15.40 -24.97
CA ASP A 35 -8.48 -16.08 -26.26
C ASP A 35 -7.48 -17.24 -26.08
N PRO A 36 -7.86 -18.48 -26.42
CA PRO A 36 -7.00 -19.66 -26.22
C PRO A 36 -5.73 -19.66 -27.08
N ASN A 37 -5.62 -18.79 -28.09
CA ASN A 37 -4.45 -18.69 -28.97
C ASN A 37 -3.55 -17.49 -28.61
N THR A 38 -3.85 -16.77 -27.54
CA THR A 38 -3.12 -15.56 -27.12
C THR A 38 -2.62 -15.70 -25.69
N VAL A 39 -1.43 -15.15 -25.43
CA VAL A 39 -0.77 -15.19 -24.11
C VAL A 39 -1.27 -14.14 -23.12
N VAL A 40 -2.22 -13.30 -23.51
CA VAL A 40 -2.78 -12.22 -22.68
C VAL A 40 -4.28 -12.37 -22.47
N GLN A 41 -4.79 -11.77 -21.40
CA GLN A 41 -6.22 -11.64 -21.11
C GLN A 41 -6.59 -10.16 -21.05
N THR A 42 -7.84 -9.84 -21.35
CA THR A 42 -8.35 -8.47 -21.28
C THR A 42 -9.51 -8.40 -20.30
N ALA A 43 -9.41 -7.53 -19.31
CA ALA A 43 -10.49 -7.28 -18.35
C ALA A 43 -11.26 -6.01 -18.74
N MET A 44 -12.59 -6.07 -18.71
CA MET A 44 -13.44 -4.89 -18.72
C MET A 44 -13.64 -4.41 -17.28
N LEU A 45 -13.47 -3.11 -17.06
CA LEU A 45 -13.55 -2.50 -15.73
C LEU A 45 -14.73 -1.55 -15.62
N GLN A 46 -15.41 -1.59 -14.48
CA GLN A 46 -16.27 -0.50 -14.02
C GLN A 46 -15.42 0.50 -13.24
N PRO A 47 -15.33 1.78 -13.67
CA PRO A 47 -14.58 2.80 -12.95
C PRO A 47 -15.13 3.00 -11.53
N ALA A 48 -14.23 3.21 -10.56
CA ALA A 48 -14.64 3.51 -9.19
C ALA A 48 -15.06 4.98 -8.99
N ALA A 49 -14.58 5.89 -9.83
CA ALA A 49 -14.91 7.31 -9.77
C ALA A 49 -15.91 7.71 -10.86
N THR A 50 -16.95 8.45 -10.49
CA THR A 50 -17.90 9.05 -11.44
C THR A 50 -17.36 10.37 -11.96
N LEU A 51 -16.68 10.34 -13.11
CA LEU A 51 -15.99 11.50 -13.67
C LEU A 51 -16.92 12.57 -14.27
N GLU A 52 -18.21 12.24 -14.46
CA GLU A 52 -19.20 13.13 -15.06
C GLU A 52 -19.64 14.28 -14.13
N LYS A 53 -19.42 14.13 -12.81
CA LYS A 53 -19.79 15.11 -11.78
C LYS A 53 -18.59 15.45 -10.89
N LEU A 54 -17.42 15.60 -11.51
CA LEU A 54 -16.18 15.85 -10.79
C LEU A 54 -16.14 17.31 -10.29
N GLU A 55 -16.23 17.49 -8.98
CA GLU A 55 -16.14 18.83 -8.34
C GLU A 55 -14.72 19.13 -7.86
N TYR A 56 -13.99 18.12 -7.40
CA TYR A 56 -12.65 18.24 -6.84
C TYR A 56 -11.72 17.19 -7.43
N ALA A 57 -10.48 17.59 -7.69
CA ALA A 57 -9.43 16.71 -8.18
C ALA A 57 -8.14 16.91 -7.38
N LEU A 58 -7.48 15.81 -7.05
CA LEU A 58 -6.13 15.82 -6.50
C LEU A 58 -5.13 15.76 -7.66
N VAL A 59 -4.28 16.78 -7.77
CA VAL A 59 -3.19 16.81 -8.75
C VAL A 59 -1.88 16.55 -8.02
N ILE A 60 -1.17 15.51 -8.43
CA ILE A 60 0.14 15.15 -7.90
C ILE A 60 1.18 15.68 -8.88
N THR A 61 1.93 16.71 -8.50
CA THR A 61 2.82 17.46 -9.42
C THR A 61 4.30 17.06 -9.34
N ASP A 62 4.73 16.47 -8.23
CA ASP A 62 6.12 16.06 -7.97
C ASP A 62 6.15 14.68 -7.30
N PHE A 63 5.63 13.68 -8.01
CA PHE A 63 5.66 12.30 -7.53
C PHE A 63 7.05 11.70 -7.76
N GLN A 64 7.66 11.22 -6.68
CA GLN A 64 8.87 10.41 -6.71
C GLN A 64 8.51 8.99 -6.29
N SER A 65 8.74 8.02 -7.17
CA SER A 65 8.62 6.62 -6.79
C SER A 65 9.72 6.25 -5.81
N ALA A 66 9.36 5.49 -4.78
CA ALA A 66 10.34 4.82 -3.97
C ALA A 66 10.99 3.69 -4.82
N PRO A 67 12.31 3.48 -4.72
CA PRO A 67 12.94 2.31 -5.30
C PRO A 67 12.29 1.04 -4.73
N ALA A 68 12.22 -0.02 -5.54
CA ALA A 68 11.54 -1.28 -5.21
C ALA A 68 12.22 -2.10 -4.09
N GLU A 69 12.87 -1.46 -3.13
CA GLU A 69 13.48 -2.11 -1.97
C GLU A 69 12.41 -2.39 -0.91
N GLY A 70 12.10 -3.67 -0.71
CA GLY A 70 11.15 -4.13 0.32
C GLY A 70 9.72 -4.37 -0.15
N LEU A 71 9.48 -4.53 -1.45
CA LEU A 71 8.14 -4.83 -1.96
C LEU A 71 7.75 -6.29 -1.68
N ASP A 72 7.19 -6.56 -0.50
CA ASP A 72 6.37 -7.74 -0.29
C ASP A 72 5.19 -7.70 -1.27
N ASP A 73 5.00 -8.76 -2.06
CA ASP A 73 4.03 -8.88 -3.16
C ASP A 73 2.57 -9.02 -2.67
N ARG A 74 2.23 -8.35 -1.56
CA ARG A 74 0.90 -8.43 -0.96
C ARG A 74 -0.01 -7.35 -1.54
N PRO A 75 -1.06 -7.73 -2.29
CA PRO A 75 -2.04 -6.77 -2.76
C PRO A 75 -2.85 -6.21 -1.59
N GLY A 76 -2.56 -4.96 -1.18
CA GLY A 76 -3.47 -4.16 -0.36
C GLY A 76 -3.00 -3.68 1.02
N GLU A 77 -1.80 -4.01 1.50
CA GLU A 77 -1.33 -3.63 2.86
C GLU A 77 -0.43 -2.37 2.93
N GLY A 78 -0.26 -1.64 1.82
CA GLY A 78 0.74 -0.57 1.73
C GLY A 78 0.26 0.88 1.86
N LEU A 79 -0.98 1.13 2.30
CA LEU A 79 -1.54 2.49 2.36
C LEU A 79 -1.96 2.90 3.77
N ASP A 80 -1.09 2.66 4.75
CA ASP A 80 -1.11 3.41 6.01
C ASP A 80 -0.34 4.72 5.76
N ALA A 81 -0.95 5.63 5.00
CA ALA A 81 -0.44 6.98 4.85
C ALA A 81 -0.57 7.70 6.20
N SER A 82 0.46 7.60 7.04
CA SER A 82 0.62 8.51 8.17
C SER A 82 0.81 9.93 7.60
N PRO A 83 -0.01 10.92 7.96
CA PRO A 83 0.07 12.28 7.42
C PRO A 83 1.35 13.03 7.84
N ASP A 84 2.10 12.47 8.78
CA ASP A 84 3.30 13.04 9.34
C ASP A 84 4.48 12.18 8.89
N GLY A 85 5.31 12.67 7.96
CA GLY A 85 6.42 11.94 7.31
C GLY A 85 7.52 11.43 8.26
N SER A 86 7.17 10.49 9.14
CA SER A 86 8.06 9.80 10.06
C SER A 86 8.20 8.34 9.59
N PRO A 87 9.42 7.85 9.30
CA PRO A 87 9.63 6.43 9.12
C PRO A 87 9.34 5.75 10.45
N TRP A 88 8.38 4.81 10.44
CA TRP A 88 8.05 4.00 11.61
C TRP A 88 9.32 3.30 12.10
N PRO A 89 9.69 3.42 13.38
CA PRO A 89 10.71 2.55 13.93
C PRO A 89 10.12 1.14 13.90
N LEU A 90 10.85 0.22 13.30
CA LEU A 90 10.64 -1.21 13.54
C LEU A 90 10.68 -1.40 15.06
N ALA A 91 9.53 -1.68 15.66
CA ALA A 91 9.44 -2.14 17.03
C ALA A 91 10.01 -3.57 17.07
N SER A 92 11.34 -3.66 17.02
CA SER A 92 12.07 -4.80 17.57
C SER A 92 12.07 -4.62 19.09
N GLY A 93 11.32 -5.47 19.77
CA GLY A 93 11.28 -5.51 21.22
C GLY A 93 10.12 -6.37 21.70
N GLU A 94 10.42 -7.63 21.98
CA GLU A 94 9.61 -8.52 22.82
C GLU A 94 9.03 -7.75 24.03
N PRO A 95 7.75 -7.98 24.41
CA PRO A 95 7.28 -7.60 25.73
C PRO A 95 7.70 -8.72 26.70
N ASP A 96 8.91 -8.63 27.25
CA ASP A 96 9.23 -9.41 28.46
C ASP A 96 8.65 -8.68 29.68
N GLU A 97 8.02 -9.48 30.53
CA GLU A 97 7.09 -9.12 31.57
C GLU A 97 7.66 -8.15 32.61
N GLY A 98 6.78 -7.28 33.09
CA GLY A 98 7.09 -6.40 34.20
C GLY A 98 7.39 -7.15 35.49
N ALA A 99 8.48 -6.76 36.16
CA ALA A 99 8.46 -6.42 37.58
C ALA A 99 9.74 -5.64 37.94
N PRO A 100 9.66 -4.43 38.51
CA PRO A 100 10.76 -3.94 39.33
C PRO A 100 10.71 -4.68 40.68
N SER A 101 11.78 -5.41 41.02
CA SER A 101 12.07 -5.76 42.40
C SER A 101 12.48 -4.49 43.16
N PRO A 102 11.82 -4.08 44.25
CA PRO A 102 12.44 -3.21 45.22
C PRO A 102 13.17 -4.06 46.27
N GLU A 103 14.49 -3.88 46.36
CA GLU A 103 15.28 -4.30 47.50
C GLU A 103 14.90 -3.47 48.75
N GLU A 104 14.79 -4.20 49.87
CA GLU A 104 15.03 -3.80 51.28
C GLU A 104 14.11 -2.81 52.04
N SER A 105 13.38 -3.33 53.04
CA SER A 105 13.35 -2.72 54.39
C SER A 105 12.68 -3.65 55.42
N SER A 106 13.49 -4.11 56.38
CA SER A 106 13.03 -4.68 57.66
C SER A 106 12.37 -3.59 58.50
N PRO A 107 11.32 -3.89 59.29
CA PRO A 107 11.58 -3.96 60.73
C PRO A 107 10.77 -5.01 61.53
N GLU A 108 11.36 -5.32 62.69
CA GLU A 108 10.94 -6.13 63.84
C GLU A 108 9.51 -5.85 64.36
N PRO A 109 8.91 -6.81 65.10
CA PRO A 109 8.92 -6.69 66.57
C PRO A 109 9.24 -7.98 67.35
#